data_AF-A0A087TG95-F1
#
_entry.id   AF-A0A087TG95-F1
#
_cell.length_a   1.000
_cell.length_b   1.000
_cell.length_c   1.000
_cell.angle_alpha   90.00
_cell.angle_beta   90.00
_cell.angle_gamma   90.00
#
_symmetry.space_group_name_H-M   'P 1'
#
loop_
_entity.id
_entity.type
_entity.pdbx_description
1 polymer ?
#
loop_
_entity_poly.entity_id
_entity_poly.type
_entity_poly.pdbx_seq_one_letter_code
_entity_poly.pdbx_strand_id
1 'polypeptide(L)'
;MMLEDIHYVLVFEDPEYDGSDIEDQTTRKLENLRRRYIIAMRKETLAVQEERVGKHIFIKIFCPLERLYQEAEAIRIEMPLLGLVLDNAGEEEEAMIEKKMKKLFDTEIDNRLSAPFQRDCIDLFTDP
;
A
#
# COMPACT_ATOMS: atom_id res chain seq x y z
N MET A 1 9.20 13.94 -15.43
CA MET A 1 9.03 12.51 -15.06
C MET A 1 8.70 12.49 -13.58
N MET A 2 7.48 12.14 -13.20
CA MET A 2 7.20 11.82 -11.79
C MET A 2 7.89 10.48 -11.52
N LEU A 3 8.75 10.44 -10.50
CA LEU A 3 9.31 9.18 -10.03
C LEU A 3 8.15 8.41 -9.39
N GLU A 4 7.77 7.29 -9.98
CA GLU A 4 6.78 6.40 -9.37
C GLU A 4 7.43 5.73 -8.15
N ASP A 5 6.76 5.78 -7.00
CA ASP A 5 7.29 5.19 -5.76
C ASP A 5 7.30 3.66 -5.85
N ILE A 6 8.47 3.07 -5.60
CA ILE A 6 8.65 1.62 -5.58
C ILE A 6 8.05 1.10 -4.27
N HIS A 7 7.02 0.27 -4.36
CA HIS A 7 6.35 -0.30 -3.19
C HIS A 7 7.03 -1.59 -2.73
N TYR A 8 7.42 -2.44 -3.68
CA TYR A 8 8.11 -3.70 -3.41
C TYR A 8 9.19 -3.98 -4.46
N VAL A 9 10.22 -4.73 -4.05
CA VAL A 9 11.25 -5.26 -4.93
C VAL A 9 11.37 -6.76 -4.70
N LEU A 10 11.17 -7.55 -5.76
CA LEU A 10 11.44 -8.98 -5.75
C LEU A 10 12.80 -9.23 -6.39
N VAL A 11 13.57 -10.15 -5.81
CA VAL A 11 14.92 -10.48 -6.27
C VAL A 11 14.97 -11.96 -6.64
N PHE A 12 15.41 -12.23 -7.87
CA PHE A 12 15.62 -13.58 -8.39
C PHE A 12 17.09 -13.74 -8.79
N GLU A 13 17.57 -14.97 -8.81
CA GLU A 13 18.86 -15.30 -9.42
C GLU A 13 18.70 -15.28 -10.95
N ASP A 14 19.67 -14.69 -11.65
CA ASP A 14 19.70 -14.67 -13.12
C ASP A 14 20.34 -15.98 -13.62
N PRO A 15 19.57 -16.90 -14.21
CA PRO A 15 20.11 -18.17 -14.69
C PRO A 15 21.08 -17.98 -15.87
N GLU A 16 21.07 -16.82 -16.53
CA GLU A 16 21.94 -16.53 -17.67
C GLU A 16 23.32 -15.99 -17.24
N TYR A 17 23.51 -15.65 -15.96
CA TYR A 17 24.72 -14.97 -15.49
C TYR A 17 25.97 -15.88 -15.43
N ASP A 18 25.84 -17.09 -14.91
CA ASP A 18 26.99 -17.98 -14.70
C ASP A 18 27.40 -18.79 -15.94
N GLY A 19 26.68 -18.64 -17.07
CA GLY A 19 27.03 -19.27 -18.35
C GLY A 19 27.13 -20.81 -18.31
N SER A 20 26.69 -21.44 -17.22
CA SER A 20 26.70 -22.89 -17.10
C SER A 20 25.50 -23.44 -17.87
N ASP A 21 25.77 -24.12 -18.99
CA ASP A 21 24.84 -24.90 -19.82
C ASP A 21 24.19 -26.10 -19.08
N ILE A 22 24.08 -26.03 -17.75
CA ILE A 22 23.25 -26.93 -16.98
C ILE A 22 21.82 -26.44 -17.20
N GLU A 23 21.24 -26.83 -18.35
CA GLU A 23 19.82 -26.72 -18.67
C GLU A 23 19.01 -27.60 -17.70
N ASP A 24 19.03 -27.23 -16.44
CA ASP A 24 18.33 -27.93 -15.39
C ASP A 24 16.84 -27.67 -15.61
N GLN A 25 16.03 -28.72 -15.82
CA GLN A 25 14.59 -28.56 -16.02
C GLN A 25 13.92 -27.75 -14.90
N THR A 26 14.54 -27.69 -13.72
CA THR A 26 14.16 -26.89 -12.57
C THR A 26 14.28 -25.39 -12.83
N THR A 27 15.37 -24.89 -13.43
CA THR A 27 15.57 -23.46 -13.73
C THR A 27 14.57 -22.97 -14.77
N ARG A 28 14.32 -23.77 -15.82
CA ARG A 28 13.26 -23.50 -16.81
C ARG A 28 11.87 -23.45 -16.19
N LYS A 29 11.56 -24.33 -15.23
CA LYS A 29 10.28 -24.32 -14.49
C LYS A 29 10.14 -23.06 -13.64
N LEU A 30 11.20 -22.66 -12.93
CA LEU A 30 11.25 -21.44 -12.11
C LEU A 30 11.05 -20.18 -12.96
N GLU A 31 11.72 -20.08 -14.10
CA GLU A 31 11.56 -18.95 -15.03
C GLU A 31 10.14 -18.86 -15.59
N ASN A 32 9.54 -20.00 -15.93
CA ASN A 32 8.13 -20.05 -16.35
C ASN A 32 7.15 -19.67 -15.24
N LEU A 33 7.47 -19.97 -13.98
CA LEU A 33 6.68 -19.52 -12.83
C LEU A 33 6.82 -18.01 -12.63
N ARG A 34 8.04 -17.47 -12.70
CA ARG A 34 8.32 -16.02 -12.61
C ARG A 34 7.53 -15.25 -13.66
N ARG A 35 7.58 -15.68 -14.92
CA ARG A 35 6.83 -15.03 -16.02
C ARG A 35 5.31 -15.06 -15.78
N ARG A 36 4.77 -16.19 -15.34
CA ARG A 36 3.34 -16.30 -15.01
C ARG A 36 2.95 -15.37 -13.87
N TYR A 37 3.79 -15.24 -12.87
CA TYR A 37 3.57 -14.34 -11.74
C TYR A 37 3.57 -12.86 -12.19
N ILE A 38 4.51 -12.45 -13.03
CA ILE A 38 4.53 -11.08 -13.60
C ILE A 38 3.26 -10.79 -14.42
N ILE A 39 2.81 -11.75 -15.23
CA ILE A 39 1.56 -11.63 -15.98
C ILE A 39 0.37 -11.48 -15.04
N ALA A 40 0.32 -12.26 -13.95
CA ALA A 40 -0.74 -12.16 -12.96
C ALA A 40 -0.75 -10.78 -12.28
N MET A 41 0.42 -10.25 -11.87
CA MET A 41 0.52 -8.90 -11.29
C MET A 41 0.01 -7.81 -12.24
N ARG A 42 0.34 -7.89 -13.52
CA ARG A 42 -0.15 -6.92 -14.53
C ARG A 42 -1.66 -7.02 -14.75
N LYS A 43 -2.25 -8.22 -14.63
CA LYS A 43 -3.71 -8.40 -14.69
C LYS A 43 -4.42 -7.77 -13.49
N GLU A 44 -3.77 -7.75 -12.34
CA GLU A 44 -4.21 -7.06 -11.12
C GLU A 44 -3.91 -5.54 -11.13
N THR A 45 -3.64 -4.98 -12.32
CA THR A 45 -3.32 -3.57 -12.57
C THR A 45 -2.08 -3.02 -11.88
N LEU A 46 -1.20 -3.88 -11.36
CA LEU A 46 0.09 -3.45 -10.82
C LEU A 46 1.08 -3.11 -11.94
N ALA A 47 1.81 -2.02 -11.77
CA ALA A 47 2.91 -1.65 -12.64
C ALA A 47 4.18 -2.38 -12.19
N VAL A 48 4.94 -2.90 -13.17
CA VAL A 48 6.10 -3.77 -12.91
C VAL A 48 7.23 -3.44 -13.87
N GLN A 49 8.42 -3.17 -13.31
CA GLN A 49 9.65 -2.92 -14.05
C GLN A 49 10.70 -4.01 -13.72
N GLU A 50 11.27 -4.63 -14.74
CA GLU A 50 12.35 -5.60 -14.61
C GLU A 50 13.70 -4.94 -14.90
N GLU A 51 14.69 -5.21 -14.05
CA GLU A 51 16.06 -4.74 -14.19
C GLU A 51 17.03 -5.88 -13.86
N ARG A 52 17.93 -6.22 -14.79
CA ARG A 52 18.95 -7.24 -14.57
C ARG A 52 20.26 -6.59 -14.15
N VAL A 53 20.81 -6.98 -13.01
CA VAL A 53 22.06 -6.44 -12.47
C VAL A 53 22.92 -7.58 -11.94
N GLY A 54 23.99 -7.91 -12.67
CA GLY A 54 24.88 -9.02 -12.32
C GLY A 54 24.14 -10.35 -12.28
N LYS A 55 24.31 -11.10 -11.19
CA LYS A 55 23.68 -12.41 -10.97
C LYS A 55 22.20 -12.35 -10.53
N HIS A 56 21.59 -11.18 -10.55
CA HIS A 56 20.27 -10.96 -10.00
C HIS A 56 19.34 -10.23 -10.96
N ILE A 57 18.07 -10.65 -10.94
CA ILE A 57 16.96 -9.99 -11.61
C ILE A 57 16.11 -9.30 -10.55
N PHE A 58 16.01 -7.99 -10.64
CA PHE A 58 15.19 -7.15 -9.78
C PHE A 58 13.86 -6.84 -10.46
N ILE A 59 12.77 -7.14 -9.78
CA ILE A 59 11.42 -6.80 -10.22
C ILE A 59 10.88 -5.74 -9.26
N LYS A 60 10.85 -4.49 -9.74
CA LYS A 60 10.28 -3.35 -9.05
C LYS A 60 8.77 -3.33 -9.29
N ILE A 61 8.00 -3.26 -8.22
CA ILE A 61 6.53 -3.27 -8.25
C ILE A 61 6.03 -1.92 -7.76
N PHE A 62 5.09 -1.36 -8.52
CA PHE A 62 4.44 -0.09 -8.26
C PHE A 62 2.94 -0.33 -8.20
N CYS A 63 2.29 0.20 -7.16
CA CYS A 63 0.84 0.18 -7.04
C CYS A 63 0.30 1.53 -7.52
N PRO A 64 -0.51 1.58 -8.62
CA PRO A 64 -1.19 2.80 -9.00
C PRO A 64 -2.09 3.29 -7.86
N LEU A 65 -2.20 4.60 -7.70
CA LEU A 65 -2.96 5.22 -6.60
C LEU A 65 -4.42 4.73 -6.55
N GLU A 66 -5.07 4.60 -7.71
CA GLU A 66 -6.44 4.09 -7.81
C GLU A 66 -6.57 2.66 -7.26
N ARG A 67 -5.59 1.79 -7.55
CA ARG A 67 -5.55 0.41 -7.06
C ARG A 67 -5.28 0.39 -5.55
N LEU A 68 -4.41 1.26 -5.07
CA LEU A 68 -4.10 1.41 -3.65
C LEU A 68 -5.36 1.80 -2.85
N TYR A 69 -6.16 2.75 -3.35
CA TYR A 69 -7.42 3.17 -2.74
C TYR A 69 -8.46 2.06 -2.70
N GLN A 70 -8.62 1.31 -3.79
CA GLN A 70 -9.53 0.15 -3.85
C GLN A 70 -9.18 -0.89 -2.79
N GLU A 71 -7.90 -1.27 -2.70
CA GLU A 71 -7.44 -2.24 -1.72
C GLU A 71 -7.53 -1.70 -0.30
N ALA A 72 -7.25 -0.41 -0.10
CA ALA A 72 -7.38 0.25 1.20
C ALA A 72 -8.82 0.26 1.71
N GLU A 73 -9.81 0.45 0.84
CA GLU A 73 -11.22 0.30 1.19
C GLU A 73 -11.58 -1.16 1.48
N ALA A 74 -11.12 -2.10 0.65
CA ALA A 74 -11.44 -3.51 0.78
C ALA A 74 -10.98 -4.09 2.13
N ILE A 75 -9.80 -3.67 2.61
CA ILE A 75 -9.25 -4.09 3.90
C ILE A 75 -9.59 -3.14 5.06
N ARG A 76 -10.35 -2.07 4.78
CA ARG A 76 -10.74 -1.02 5.75
C ARG A 76 -9.53 -0.44 6.50
N ILE A 77 -8.53 0.04 5.75
CA ILE A 77 -7.35 0.65 6.35
C ILE A 77 -7.78 1.81 7.25
N GLU A 78 -7.37 1.71 8.51
CA GLU A 78 -7.53 2.75 9.52
C GLU A 78 -6.38 3.75 9.45
N MET A 79 -6.69 4.96 8.99
CA MET A 79 -5.72 6.05 8.88
C MET A 79 -5.96 7.14 9.94
N PRO A 80 -4.90 7.74 10.50
CA PRO A 80 -5.04 8.89 11.37
C PRO A 80 -5.51 10.10 10.55
N LEU A 81 -6.61 10.73 10.97
CA LEU A 81 -7.06 11.98 10.36
C LEU A 81 -6.31 13.15 11.01
N LEU A 82 -5.29 13.66 10.32
CA LEU A 82 -4.59 14.87 10.72
C LEU A 82 -5.50 16.08 10.55
N GLY A 83 -5.87 16.72 11.66
CA GLY A 83 -6.65 17.97 11.69
C GLY A 83 -8.14 17.81 11.97
N LEU A 84 -8.65 16.59 12.09
CA LEU A 84 -10.02 16.32 12.53
C LEU A 84 -10.00 16.12 14.05
N VAL A 85 -10.11 17.23 14.78
CA VAL A 85 -10.62 17.16 16.15
C VAL A 85 -12.10 16.87 16.00
N LEU A 86 -12.51 15.63 16.30
CA LEU A 86 -13.92 15.31 16.50
C LEU A 86 -14.36 16.03 17.77
N ASP A 87 -14.63 17.33 17.65
CA ASP A 87 -15.30 18.07 18.70
C ASP A 87 -16.71 17.50 18.76
N ASN A 88 -16.94 16.62 19.74
CA ASN A 88 -18.28 16.23 20.15
C ASN A 88 -18.99 17.53 20.55
N ALA A 89 -19.73 18.10 19.60
CA ALA A 89 -20.56 19.27 19.81
C ALA A 89 -21.66 18.90 20.81
N GLY A 90 -21.44 19.17 22.11
CA GLY A 90 -22.51 19.00 23.10
C GLY A 90 -22.17 19.05 24.59
N GLU A 91 -20.92 18.94 25.03
CA GLU A 91 -20.67 18.52 26.43
C GLU A 91 -19.55 19.31 27.13
N GLU A 92 -19.70 20.63 27.30
CA GLU A 92 -18.71 21.44 28.05
C GLU A 92 -18.66 21.09 29.56
N GLU A 93 -19.73 20.55 30.15
CA GLU A 93 -19.75 20.17 31.58
C GLU A 93 -19.35 18.71 31.85
N GLU A 94 -19.70 17.76 30.98
CA GLU A 94 -19.35 16.34 31.18
C GLU A 94 -17.85 16.08 30.92
N ALA A 95 -17.22 16.90 30.06
CA ALA A 95 -15.82 16.77 29.66
C ALA A 95 -14.79 16.88 30.82
N MET A 96 -15.10 17.59 31.92
CA MET A 96 -14.16 17.69 33.06
C MET A 96 -14.14 16.43 33.94
N ILE A 97 -15.31 15.81 34.15
CA ILE A 97 -15.44 14.59 34.95
C ILE A 97 -14.88 13.41 34.15
N GLU A 98 -15.19 13.35 32.86
CA GLU A 98 -14.66 12.34 31.95
C GLU A 98 -13.15 12.46 31.77
N LYS A 99 -12.57 13.67 31.66
CA LYS A 99 -11.10 13.85 31.60
C LYS A 99 -10.37 13.27 32.80
N LYS A 100 -10.97 13.35 34.00
CA LYS A 100 -10.39 12.77 35.21
C LYS A 100 -10.50 11.24 35.22
N MET A 101 -11.59 10.68 34.69
CA MET A 101 -11.76 9.23 34.55
C MET A 101 -10.88 8.63 33.44
N LYS A 102 -10.75 9.30 32.28
CA LYS A 102 -9.86 8.88 31.18
C LYS A 102 -8.38 8.86 31.59
N LYS A 103 -7.93 9.83 32.40
CA LYS A 103 -6.57 9.81 33.01
C LYS A 103 -6.33 8.64 33.96
N LEU A 104 -7.39 8.03 34.47
CA LEU A 104 -7.34 6.88 35.37
C LEU A 104 -7.44 5.54 34.63
N PHE A 105 -7.93 5.52 33.39
CA PHE A 105 -8.20 4.30 32.61
C PHE A 105 -7.40 4.15 31.32
N ASP A 106 -6.50 5.08 30.99
CA ASP A 106 -5.55 5.00 29.86
C ASP A 106 -6.20 4.56 28.53
N THR A 107 -7.42 5.04 28.28
CA THR A 107 -8.12 4.82 27.03
C THR A 107 -7.70 5.90 26.04
N GLU A 108 -6.68 5.58 25.23
CA GLU A 108 -6.30 6.38 24.06
C GLU A 108 -7.53 6.56 23.17
N ILE A 109 -7.88 7.82 22.89
CA ILE A 109 -8.96 8.17 21.98
C ILE A 109 -8.50 7.75 20.58
N ASP A 110 -9.05 6.64 20.09
CA ASP A 110 -8.65 6.06 18.81
C ASP A 110 -9.23 6.90 17.67
N ASN A 111 -8.46 7.91 17.23
CA ASN A 111 -8.82 8.85 16.16
C ASN A 111 -8.66 8.24 14.75
N ARG A 112 -8.86 6.92 14.62
CA ARG A 112 -8.69 6.19 13.38
C ARG A 112 -10.07 5.94 12.77
N LEU A 113 -10.26 6.42 11.55
CA LEU A 113 -11.48 6.19 10.79
C LEU A 113 -11.10 5.54 9.46
N SER A 114 -11.79 4.47 9.08
CA SER A 114 -11.72 3.97 7.70
C SER A 114 -12.64 4.86 6.85
N ALA A 115 -12.07 5.87 6.18
CA ALA A 115 -12.81 6.65 5.21
C ALA A 115 -12.90 5.89 3.87
N PRO A 116 -14.02 5.96 3.13
CA PRO A 116 -14.04 5.49 1.76
C PRO A 116 -13.07 6.33 0.93
N PHE A 117 -12.07 5.69 0.32
CA PHE A 117 -11.08 6.33 -0.55
C PHE A 117 -11.59 6.58 -1.98
N GLN A 118 -12.69 5.94 -2.39
CA GLN A 118 -13.26 5.99 -3.74
C GLN A 118 -14.54 6.83 -3.83
N ARG A 119 -15.20 7.16 -2.72
CA ARG A 119 -16.45 7.95 -2.74
C ARG A 119 -16.21 9.41 -2.42
N ASP A 120 -16.45 10.21 -3.46
CA ASP A 120 -16.69 11.65 -3.46
C ASP A 120 -15.52 12.50 -2.95
N CYS A 121 -14.60 12.82 -3.87
CA CYS A 121 -13.91 14.11 -3.81
C CYS A 121 -15.00 15.20 -3.76
N ILE A 122 -15.38 15.64 -2.57
CA ILE A 122 -16.11 16.89 -2.41
C ILE A 122 -15.14 17.96 -2.91
N ASP A 123 -15.50 18.68 -3.98
CA ASP A 123 -14.74 19.84 -4.44
C ASP A 123 -14.78 20.91 -3.32
N LEU A 124 -13.80 20.85 -2.42
CA LEU A 124 -13.65 21.80 -1.30
C LEU A 124 -13.27 23.20 -1.79
N PHE A 125 -12.95 23.35 -3.07
CA PHE A 125 -12.60 24.61 -3.72
C PHE A 125 -13.35 24.76 -5.05
N THR A 126 -14.64 25.08 -4.98
CA THR A 126 -15.30 25.75 -6.10
C THR A 126 -14.87 27.22 -6.09
N ASP A 127 -14.10 27.65 -7.09
CA ASP A 127 -13.84 29.07 -7.32
C ASP A 127 -15.18 29.83 -7.51
N PRO A 128 -15.30 31.08 -7.04
CA PRO A 128 -16.55 31.85 -7.02
C PRO A 128 -17.11 32.21 -8.40
#